data_AF-A0AAD7RCB3-F1
#
_entry.id   AF-A0AAD7RCB3-F1
#
_cell.length_a   1.000
_cell.length_b   1.000
_cell.length_c   1.000
_cell.angle_alpha   90.00
_cell.angle_beta   90.00
_cell.angle_gamma   90.00
#
_symmetry.space_group_name_H-M   'P 1'
#
loop_
_entity.id
_entity.type
_entity.pdbx_description
1 polymer ?
#
loop_
_entity_poly.entity_id
_entity_poly.type
_entity_poly.pdbx_seq_one_letter_code
_entity_poly.pdbx_strand_id
1 'polypeptide(L)'
;MDKIKEIVAFLNPGQVPVIAADQPIYAVAKQVQWHWPEIYGEDKFVIMFGGLHIEMAALKSIGTLLQDSGWTGALVEAGIASPGTADSFLTVLSITRTRQMHQITGCSLYKLLKAAHMDYSKETDEQPEEVPSFEAWCEHRKLQSPQFHFWYMVLSMELVILLLIRSFREANFFLYCQSLAELIPYFFANNNVNYARWLPIHYRDMVTLEQKHPQLAQEFQSGNFVVHKSSRQFSAMAIDQAHEQANAVIKADGVRSA
;
A
#
# COMPACT_ATOMS: atom_id res chain seq x y z
N MET A 1 -8.86 -11.47 22.26
CA MET A 1 -7.58 -12.09 21.85
C MET A 1 -7.45 -13.53 22.34
N ASP A 2 -7.96 -13.87 23.54
CA ASP A 2 -7.83 -15.24 24.10
C ASP A 2 -8.30 -16.35 23.17
N LYS A 3 -9.45 -16.16 22.53
CA LYS A 3 -9.97 -17.18 21.61
C LYS A 3 -9.02 -17.49 20.45
N ILE A 4 -8.28 -16.48 19.99
CA ILE A 4 -7.30 -16.64 18.92
C ILE A 4 -6.08 -17.40 19.43
N LYS A 5 -5.62 -17.11 20.66
CA LYS A 5 -4.54 -17.87 21.30
C LYS A 5 -4.92 -19.34 21.47
N GLU A 6 -6.15 -19.62 21.93
CA GLU A 6 -6.67 -21.00 22.05
C GLU A 6 -6.68 -21.74 20.71
N ILE A 7 -7.20 -21.10 19.66
CA ILE A 7 -7.28 -21.70 18.32
C ILE A 7 -5.89 -21.97 17.76
N VAL A 8 -4.96 -21.01 17.88
CA VAL A 8 -3.58 -21.19 17.42
C VAL A 8 -2.88 -22.28 18.21
N ALA A 9 -3.02 -22.31 19.55
CA ALA A 9 -2.44 -23.36 20.38
C ALA A 9 -2.98 -24.75 20.04
N PHE A 10 -4.24 -24.86 19.61
CA PHE A 10 -4.85 -26.12 19.18
C PHE A 10 -4.38 -26.54 17.79
N LEU A 11 -4.36 -25.64 16.80
CA LEU A 11 -4.04 -25.96 15.41
C LEU A 11 -2.52 -26.04 15.16
N ASN A 12 -1.75 -25.12 15.77
CA ASN A 12 -0.31 -24.97 15.59
C ASN A 12 0.37 -24.71 16.95
N PRO A 13 0.51 -25.75 17.80
CA PRO A 13 1.12 -25.61 19.12
C PRO A 13 2.50 -24.93 19.08
N GLY A 14 2.72 -23.94 19.94
CA GLY A 14 3.98 -23.21 20.02
C GLY A 14 4.15 -22.05 19.02
N GLN A 15 3.24 -21.90 18.05
CA GLN A 15 3.28 -20.77 17.13
C GLN A 15 2.77 -19.48 17.79
N VAL A 16 3.43 -18.36 17.50
CA VAL A 16 2.98 -17.03 17.93
C VAL A 16 1.73 -16.64 17.13
N PRO A 17 0.61 -16.32 17.79
CA PRO A 17 -0.60 -15.89 17.10
C PRO A 17 -0.40 -14.58 16.34
N VAL A 18 -0.92 -14.53 15.11
CA VAL A 18 -0.94 -13.34 14.27
C VAL A 18 -2.38 -12.97 13.95
N ILE A 19 -2.73 -11.68 14.03
CA ILE A 19 -4.00 -11.16 13.51
C ILE A 19 -3.76 -9.96 12.61
N ALA A 20 -4.57 -9.81 11.57
CA ALA A 20 -4.67 -8.56 10.82
C ALA A 20 -5.94 -7.81 11.25
N ALA A 21 -5.81 -6.50 11.46
CA ALA A 21 -6.89 -5.65 11.94
C ALA A 21 -6.98 -4.36 11.12
N ASP A 22 -8.18 -3.85 10.88
CA ASP A 22 -8.38 -2.51 10.31
C ASP A 22 -7.80 -1.42 11.24
N GLN A 23 -7.77 -0.17 10.78
CA GLN A 23 -7.10 0.90 11.51
C GLN A 23 -7.65 1.10 12.94
N PRO A 24 -8.98 1.17 13.19
CA PRO A 24 -9.51 1.32 14.54
C PRO A 24 -9.19 0.12 15.45
N ILE A 25 -9.36 -1.11 14.94
CA ILE A 25 -9.12 -2.31 15.75
C ILE A 25 -7.62 -2.49 16.02
N TYR A 26 -6.75 -2.17 15.05
CA TYR A 26 -5.30 -2.18 15.23
C TYR A 26 -4.88 -1.28 16.39
N ALA A 27 -5.40 -0.04 16.43
CA ALA A 27 -5.10 0.92 17.48
C ALA A 27 -5.49 0.39 18.87
N VAL A 28 -6.72 -0.13 19.02
CA VAL A 28 -7.19 -0.73 20.27
C VAL A 28 -6.35 -1.94 20.64
N ALA A 29 -6.04 -2.80 19.67
CA ALA A 29 -5.27 -4.00 19.90
C ALA A 29 -3.84 -3.69 20.39
N LYS A 30 -3.18 -2.65 19.84
CA LYS A 30 -1.90 -2.15 20.36
C LYS A 30 -2.01 -1.60 21.78
N GLN A 31 -3.07 -0.84 22.08
CA GLN A 31 -3.32 -0.35 23.44
C GLN A 31 -3.50 -1.51 24.44
N VAL A 32 -4.19 -2.58 24.04
CA VAL A 32 -4.32 -3.82 24.83
C VAL A 32 -2.94 -4.45 25.09
N GLN A 33 -2.07 -4.55 24.07
CA GLN A 33 -0.72 -5.11 24.25
C GLN A 33 0.11 -4.30 25.27
N TRP A 34 -0.02 -2.97 25.24
CA TRP A 34 0.74 -2.10 26.14
C TRP A 34 0.16 -2.04 27.55
N HIS A 35 -1.16 -2.21 27.70
CA HIS A 35 -1.80 -2.22 29.00
C HIS A 35 -1.63 -3.56 29.74
N TRP A 36 -1.60 -4.68 29.01
CA TRP A 36 -1.42 -6.02 29.59
C TRP A 36 -0.27 -6.79 28.92
N PRO A 37 0.99 -6.33 29.07
CA PRO A 37 2.15 -6.91 28.39
C PRO A 37 2.39 -8.38 28.75
N GLU A 38 2.12 -8.78 29.99
CA GLU A 38 2.33 -10.17 30.43
C GLU A 38 1.43 -11.18 29.70
N ILE A 39 0.24 -10.75 29.26
CA ILE A 39 -0.78 -11.62 28.66
C ILE A 39 -0.83 -11.43 27.14
N TYR A 40 -0.79 -10.18 26.67
CA TYR A 40 -1.00 -9.80 25.26
C TYR A 40 0.16 -9.01 24.68
N GLY A 41 1.31 -8.96 25.36
CA GLY A 41 2.49 -8.22 24.93
C GLY A 41 2.95 -8.55 23.52
N GLU A 42 3.81 -7.69 22.98
CA GLU A 42 4.34 -7.84 21.64
C GLU A 42 5.14 -9.15 21.45
N ASP A 43 5.63 -9.77 22.54
CA ASP A 43 6.29 -11.09 22.56
C ASP A 43 5.29 -12.27 22.61
N LYS A 44 4.01 -12.02 22.89
CA LYS A 44 2.96 -13.05 23.00
C LYS A 44 2.03 -13.10 21.80
N PHE A 45 1.96 -12.02 21.03
CA PHE A 45 0.96 -11.84 20.00
C PHE A 45 1.45 -10.79 18.98
N VAL A 46 1.35 -11.10 17.68
CA VAL A 46 1.67 -10.14 16.61
C VAL A 46 0.38 -9.60 16.01
N ILE A 47 0.27 -8.28 15.95
CA ILE A 47 -0.86 -7.59 15.33
C ILE A 47 -0.33 -6.92 14.07
N MET A 48 -0.89 -7.32 12.94
CA MET A 48 -0.65 -6.71 11.65
C MET A 48 -1.72 -5.66 11.36
N PHE A 49 -1.29 -4.52 10.86
CA PHE A 49 -2.17 -3.52 10.29
C PHE A 49 -2.73 -4.04 8.96
N GLY A 50 -4.04 -3.97 8.79
CA GLY A 50 -4.79 -4.47 7.63
C GLY A 50 -4.22 -3.92 6.32
N GLY A 51 -3.68 -4.83 5.49
CA GLY A 51 -3.00 -4.47 4.25
C GLY A 51 -3.93 -3.85 3.21
N LEU A 52 -5.18 -4.33 3.14
CA LEU A 52 -6.20 -3.71 2.29
C LEU A 52 -6.48 -2.27 2.71
N HIS A 53 -6.60 -2.05 4.02
CA HIS A 53 -6.90 -0.74 4.57
C HIS A 53 -5.73 0.24 4.42
N ILE A 54 -4.48 -0.24 4.43
CA ILE A 54 -3.31 0.57 4.08
C ILE A 54 -3.37 0.95 2.60
N GLU A 55 -3.61 0.00 1.69
CA GLU A 55 -3.75 0.27 0.25
C GLU A 55 -4.84 1.31 -0.02
N MET A 56 -6.03 1.12 0.54
CA MET A 56 -7.15 2.05 0.39
C MET A 56 -6.83 3.45 0.94
N ALA A 57 -6.18 3.54 2.09
CA ALA A 57 -5.79 4.82 2.66
C ALA A 57 -4.75 5.53 1.80
N ALA A 58 -3.78 4.80 1.24
CA ALA A 58 -2.77 5.35 0.37
C ALA A 58 -3.39 5.88 -0.94
N LEU A 59 -4.29 5.11 -1.54
CA LEU A 59 -5.04 5.51 -2.74
C LEU A 59 -5.94 6.72 -2.49
N LYS A 60 -6.62 6.79 -1.35
CA LYS A 60 -7.39 8.00 -0.96
C LYS A 60 -6.48 9.20 -0.73
N SER A 61 -5.30 8.98 -0.13
CA SER A 61 -4.32 10.02 0.13
C SER A 61 -3.81 10.67 -1.17
N ILE A 62 -3.46 9.86 -2.19
CA ILE A 62 -3.12 10.41 -3.51
C ILE A 62 -4.34 10.97 -4.23
N GLY A 63 -5.54 10.41 -4.02
CA GLY A 63 -6.80 10.95 -4.53
C GLY A 63 -7.04 12.38 -4.07
N THR A 64 -6.82 12.70 -2.78
CA THR A 64 -6.90 14.07 -2.28
C THR A 64 -5.91 15.01 -2.98
N LEU A 65 -4.70 14.55 -3.29
CA LEU A 65 -3.72 15.35 -4.04
C LEU A 65 -4.12 15.56 -5.51
N LEU A 66 -4.77 14.57 -6.11
CA LEU A 66 -5.20 14.60 -7.50
C LEU A 66 -6.52 15.35 -7.69
N GLN A 67 -7.26 15.60 -6.62
CA GLN A 67 -8.49 16.39 -6.67
C GLN A 67 -8.18 17.79 -7.24
N ASP A 68 -8.98 18.20 -8.22
CA ASP A 68 -8.86 19.49 -8.92
C ASP A 68 -7.51 19.72 -9.65
N SER A 69 -6.65 18.70 -9.77
CA SER A 69 -5.38 18.77 -10.52
C SER A 69 -5.54 18.66 -12.04
N GLY A 70 -6.75 18.38 -12.51
CA GLY A 70 -7.04 18.01 -13.90
C GLY A 70 -6.86 16.51 -14.21
N TRP A 71 -6.44 15.69 -13.24
CA TRP A 71 -6.27 14.25 -13.44
C TRP A 71 -7.56 13.55 -13.92
N THR A 72 -8.69 13.77 -13.25
CA THR A 72 -9.97 13.17 -13.66
C THR A 72 -10.41 13.66 -15.04
N GLY A 73 -10.16 14.94 -15.35
CA GLY A 73 -10.36 15.51 -16.69
C GLY A 73 -9.55 14.77 -17.76
N ALA A 74 -8.26 14.54 -17.51
CA ALA A 74 -7.39 13.80 -18.42
C ALA A 74 -7.89 12.36 -18.67
N LEU A 75 -8.44 11.69 -17.65
CA LEU A 75 -9.03 10.35 -17.79
C LEU A 75 -10.29 10.37 -18.67
N VAL A 76 -11.12 11.42 -18.55
CA VAL A 76 -12.35 11.60 -19.33
C VAL A 76 -12.02 11.95 -20.78
N GLU A 77 -11.11 12.89 -21.00
CA GLU A 77 -10.68 13.33 -22.34
C GLU A 77 -10.00 12.20 -23.12
N ALA A 78 -9.24 11.34 -22.44
CA ALA A 78 -8.65 10.14 -23.02
C ALA A 78 -9.67 9.01 -23.30
N GLY A 79 -10.95 9.20 -22.93
CA GLY A 79 -12.00 8.20 -23.13
C GLY A 79 -11.87 6.96 -22.24
N ILE A 80 -11.10 7.04 -21.14
CA ILE A 80 -10.85 5.90 -20.26
C ILE A 80 -12.01 5.68 -19.28
N ALA A 81 -12.63 6.77 -18.83
CA ALA A 81 -13.72 6.74 -17.86
C ALA A 81 -14.76 7.84 -18.13
N SER A 82 -16.01 7.61 -17.73
CA SER A 82 -17.00 8.69 -17.64
C SER A 82 -16.68 9.61 -16.45
N PRO A 83 -17.17 10.87 -16.42
CA PRO A 83 -16.88 11.80 -15.33
C PRO A 83 -17.12 11.22 -13.94
N GLY A 84 -18.31 10.67 -13.68
CA GLY A 84 -18.62 10.06 -12.39
C GLY A 84 -17.77 8.81 -12.07
N THR A 85 -17.30 8.09 -13.09
CA THR A 85 -16.38 6.96 -12.88
C THR A 85 -14.98 7.47 -12.54
N ALA A 86 -14.49 8.52 -13.20
CA ALA A 86 -13.21 9.15 -12.90
C ALA A 86 -13.17 9.68 -11.46
N ASP A 87 -14.22 10.39 -11.04
CA ASP A 87 -14.34 10.91 -9.66
C ASP A 87 -14.37 9.79 -8.62
N SER A 88 -14.96 8.63 -8.96
CA SER A 88 -15.01 7.48 -8.06
C SER A 88 -13.63 6.92 -7.69
N PHE A 89 -12.60 7.18 -8.50
CA PHE A 89 -11.23 6.74 -8.24
C PHE A 89 -10.56 7.59 -7.17
N LEU A 90 -10.89 8.88 -7.05
CA LEU A 90 -10.36 9.78 -6.01
C LEU A 90 -10.71 9.27 -4.60
N THR A 91 -11.91 8.70 -4.43
CA THR A 91 -12.41 8.20 -3.14
C THR A 91 -12.32 6.67 -3.00
N VAL A 92 -11.78 5.98 -4.00
CA VAL A 92 -11.59 4.51 -4.01
C VAL A 92 -12.91 3.74 -3.83
N LEU A 93 -13.95 4.04 -4.63
CA LEU A 93 -15.23 3.30 -4.55
C LEU A 93 -15.10 1.83 -4.97
N SER A 94 -14.18 1.53 -5.89
CA SER A 94 -13.82 0.17 -6.29
C SER A 94 -12.32 0.04 -6.31
N ILE A 95 -11.75 -0.72 -5.36
CA ILE A 95 -10.30 -0.86 -5.24
C ILE A 95 -9.67 -1.44 -6.51
N THR A 96 -10.31 -2.44 -7.14
CA THR A 96 -9.78 -3.07 -8.36
C THR A 96 -9.69 -2.07 -9.50
N ARG A 97 -10.76 -1.29 -9.75
CA ARG A 97 -10.77 -0.30 -10.84
C ARG A 97 -9.84 0.86 -10.54
N THR A 98 -9.85 1.35 -9.29
CA THR A 98 -8.98 2.45 -8.85
C THR A 98 -7.51 2.06 -9.03
N ARG A 99 -7.11 0.87 -8.58
CA ARG A 99 -5.76 0.34 -8.79
C ARG A 99 -5.35 0.32 -10.26
N GLN A 100 -6.23 -0.17 -11.14
CA GLN A 100 -5.95 -0.20 -12.58
C GLN A 100 -5.71 1.21 -13.13
N MET A 101 -6.47 2.20 -12.67
CA MET A 101 -6.30 3.59 -13.11
C MET A 101 -5.02 4.24 -12.61
N HIS A 102 -4.62 3.95 -11.37
CA HIS A 102 -3.34 4.39 -10.83
C HIS A 102 -2.14 3.73 -11.55
N GLN A 103 -2.26 2.47 -11.96
CA GLN A 103 -1.28 1.82 -12.84
C GLN A 103 -1.16 2.54 -14.19
N ILE A 104 -2.29 2.83 -14.84
CA ILE A 104 -2.31 3.56 -16.12
C ILE A 104 -1.71 4.96 -15.95
N THR A 105 -2.00 5.64 -14.84
CA THR A 105 -1.48 6.97 -14.51
C THR A 105 0.03 6.93 -14.36
N GLY A 106 0.57 6.02 -13.53
CA GLY A 106 2.01 5.86 -13.34
C GLY A 106 2.74 5.57 -14.65
N CYS A 107 2.22 4.65 -15.47
CA CYS A 107 2.79 4.37 -16.80
C CYS A 107 2.75 5.59 -17.73
N SER A 108 1.64 6.32 -17.75
CA SER A 108 1.47 7.50 -18.60
C SER A 108 2.43 8.62 -18.20
N LEU A 109 2.52 8.94 -16.90
CA LEU A 109 3.44 9.95 -16.38
C LEU A 109 4.90 9.60 -16.68
N TYR A 110 5.31 8.33 -16.46
CA TYR A 110 6.68 7.91 -16.76
C TYR A 110 7.00 8.02 -18.26
N LYS A 111 6.08 7.62 -19.14
CA LYS A 111 6.25 7.77 -20.59
C LYS A 111 6.38 9.23 -21.01
N LEU A 112 5.54 10.12 -20.45
CA LEU A 112 5.60 11.56 -20.72
C LEU A 112 6.93 12.17 -20.25
N LEU A 113 7.41 11.79 -19.06
CA LEU A 113 8.70 12.23 -18.56
C LEU A 113 9.86 11.79 -19.46
N LYS A 114 9.86 10.52 -19.89
CA LYS A 114 10.89 10.00 -20.80
C LYS A 114 10.86 10.71 -22.15
N ALA A 115 9.68 10.94 -22.73
CA ALA A 115 9.54 11.72 -23.97
C ALA A 115 10.09 13.14 -23.79
N ALA A 116 9.72 13.84 -22.72
CA ALA A 116 10.19 15.20 -22.44
C ALA A 116 11.71 15.28 -22.25
N HIS A 117 12.34 14.27 -21.63
CA HIS A 117 13.80 14.18 -21.55
C HIS A 117 14.44 13.93 -22.91
N MET A 118 13.86 13.03 -23.72
CA MET A 118 14.36 12.78 -25.08
C MET A 118 14.27 14.02 -25.98
N ASP A 119 13.22 14.82 -25.84
CA ASP A 119 13.08 16.06 -26.61
C ASP A 119 14.06 17.13 -26.12
N TYR A 120 14.22 17.28 -24.79
CA TYR A 120 15.27 18.13 -24.21
C TYR A 120 16.66 17.77 -24.76
N SER A 121 17.01 16.49 -24.79
CA SER A 121 18.32 16.02 -25.28
C SER A 121 18.55 16.26 -26.77
N LYS A 122 17.49 16.49 -27.56
CA LYS A 122 17.61 16.83 -28.99
C LYS A 122 17.68 18.34 -29.23
N GLU A 123 17.04 19.12 -28.38
CA GLU A 123 16.90 20.57 -28.52
C GLU A 123 18.02 21.35 -27.80
N THR A 124 18.73 20.72 -26.87
CA THR A 124 19.84 21.35 -26.15
C THR A 124 21.05 21.58 -27.06
N ASP A 125 21.68 22.75 -26.92
CA ASP A 125 22.96 23.08 -27.58
C ASP A 125 24.17 22.47 -26.85
N GLU A 126 23.93 21.77 -25.73
CA GLU A 126 24.94 21.06 -24.94
C GLU A 126 25.58 19.91 -25.74
N GLN A 127 26.87 19.64 -25.49
CA GLN A 127 27.51 18.47 -26.09
C GLN A 127 26.83 17.18 -25.58
N PRO A 128 26.76 16.08 -26.37
CA PRO A 128 26.09 14.84 -25.95
C PRO A 128 26.58 14.25 -24.62
N GLU A 129 27.84 14.50 -24.26
CA GLU A 129 28.47 14.05 -23.01
C GLU A 129 28.10 14.94 -21.79
N GLU A 130 27.60 16.15 -22.05
CA GLU A 130 27.17 17.12 -21.02
C GLU A 130 25.67 17.01 -20.71
N VAL A 131 24.90 16.30 -21.55
CA VAL A 131 23.47 16.07 -21.33
C VAL A 131 23.27 15.27 -20.04
N PRO A 132 22.53 15.81 -19.05
CA PRO A 132 22.32 15.11 -17.79
C PRO A 132 21.57 13.79 -17.98
N SER A 133 21.87 12.82 -17.12
CA SER A 133 21.08 11.58 -17.04
C SER A 133 19.60 11.92 -16.79
N PHE A 134 18.70 10.98 -17.12
CA PHE A 134 17.27 11.18 -16.92
C PHE A 134 16.93 11.56 -15.46
N GLU A 135 17.59 10.92 -14.50
CA GLU A 135 17.41 11.16 -13.07
C GLU A 135 17.91 12.54 -12.69
N ALA A 136 19.13 12.91 -13.12
CA ALA A 136 19.71 14.23 -12.84
C ALA A 136 18.88 15.36 -13.47
N TRP A 137 18.39 15.15 -14.69
CA TRP A 137 17.47 16.06 -15.36
C TRP A 137 16.16 16.23 -14.59
N CYS A 138 15.56 15.13 -14.10
CA CYS A 138 14.36 15.20 -13.27
C CYS A 138 14.59 16.00 -11.97
N GLU A 139 15.73 15.82 -11.30
CA GLU A 139 16.10 16.63 -10.12
C GLU A 139 16.18 18.12 -10.46
N HIS A 140 16.81 18.46 -11.57
CA HIS A 140 16.89 19.85 -12.01
C HIS A 140 15.51 20.44 -12.34
N ARG A 141 14.69 19.71 -13.10
CA ARG A 141 13.35 20.17 -13.52
C ARG A 141 12.39 20.34 -12.36
N LYS A 142 12.50 19.51 -11.30
CA LYS A 142 11.76 19.68 -10.05
C LYS A 142 11.99 21.05 -9.39
N LEU A 143 13.20 21.60 -9.49
CA LEU A 143 13.53 22.90 -8.89
C LEU A 143 13.04 24.08 -9.74
N GLN A 144 12.89 23.89 -11.06
CA GLN A 144 12.55 24.96 -12.00
C GLN A 144 11.06 25.11 -12.25
N SER A 145 10.27 24.04 -12.11
CA SER A 145 8.85 24.04 -12.45
C SER A 145 8.01 23.42 -11.34
N PRO A 146 7.15 24.22 -10.66
CA PRO A 146 6.22 23.70 -9.67
C PRO A 146 5.28 22.62 -10.24
N GLN A 147 4.86 22.77 -11.50
CA GLN A 147 4.02 21.79 -12.17
C GLN A 147 4.76 20.46 -12.41
N PHE A 148 6.03 20.54 -12.86
CA PHE A 148 6.86 19.34 -12.99
C PHE A 148 7.05 18.66 -11.63
N HIS A 149 7.35 19.45 -10.59
CA HIS A 149 7.53 18.94 -9.24
C HIS A 149 6.28 18.21 -8.73
N PHE A 150 5.10 18.80 -8.92
CA PHE A 150 3.83 18.20 -8.55
C PHE A 150 3.61 16.84 -9.22
N TRP A 151 3.71 16.76 -10.55
CA TRP A 151 3.47 15.50 -11.26
C TRP A 151 4.56 14.44 -11.02
N TYR A 152 5.80 14.87 -10.76
CA TYR A 152 6.87 13.97 -10.34
C TYR A 152 6.59 13.40 -8.93
N MET A 153 6.10 14.22 -8.00
CA MET A 153 5.68 13.78 -6.66
C MET A 153 4.50 12.79 -6.77
N VAL A 154 3.51 13.08 -7.60
CA VAL A 154 2.40 12.14 -7.90
C VAL A 154 2.96 10.81 -8.39
N LEU A 155 3.81 10.80 -9.42
CA LEU A 155 4.43 9.57 -9.92
C LEU A 155 5.21 8.83 -8.82
N SER A 156 5.96 9.54 -7.98
CA SER A 156 6.72 8.94 -6.89
C SER A 156 5.79 8.23 -5.90
N MET A 157 4.67 8.86 -5.55
CA MET A 157 3.66 8.28 -4.66
C MET A 157 2.93 7.09 -5.33
N GLU A 158 2.59 7.18 -6.62
CA GLU A 158 2.02 6.06 -7.40
C GLU A 158 2.92 4.83 -7.31
N LEU A 159 4.22 5.00 -7.55
CA LEU A 159 5.18 3.91 -7.52
C LEU A 159 5.28 3.27 -6.13
N VAL A 160 5.26 4.06 -5.05
CA VAL A 160 5.26 3.53 -3.67
C VAL A 160 3.99 2.70 -3.40
N ILE A 161 2.82 3.18 -3.82
CA ILE A 161 1.55 2.44 -3.68
C ILE A 161 1.61 1.13 -4.48
N LEU A 162 2.13 1.17 -5.71
CA LEU A 162 2.28 -0.01 -6.54
C LEU A 162 3.30 -1.01 -6.00
N LEU A 163 4.36 -0.55 -5.31
CA LEU A 163 5.31 -1.42 -4.61
C LEU A 163 4.64 -2.12 -3.42
N LEU A 164 3.80 -1.42 -2.65
CA LEU A 164 3.00 -2.04 -1.58
C LEU A 164 2.05 -3.11 -2.15
N ILE A 165 1.38 -2.81 -3.26
CA ILE A 165 0.49 -3.79 -3.90
C ILE A 165 1.29 -5.01 -4.39
N ARG A 166 2.42 -4.76 -5.04
CA ARG A 166 3.33 -5.80 -5.53
C ARG A 166 3.83 -6.68 -4.38
N SER A 167 4.18 -6.10 -3.24
CA SER A 167 4.66 -6.86 -2.09
C SER A 167 3.64 -7.88 -1.61
N PHE A 168 2.35 -7.53 -1.60
CA PHE A 168 1.29 -8.48 -1.27
C PHE A 168 1.12 -9.54 -2.36
N ARG A 169 1.07 -9.13 -3.62
CA ARG A 169 0.80 -10.03 -4.75
C ARG A 169 1.88 -11.09 -4.94
N GLU A 170 3.13 -10.71 -4.69
CA GLU A 170 4.32 -11.58 -4.76
C GLU A 170 4.65 -12.29 -3.44
N ALA A 171 3.89 -12.04 -2.37
CA ALA A 171 4.21 -12.52 -1.03
C ALA A 171 5.65 -12.16 -0.60
N ASN A 172 6.09 -10.94 -0.96
CA ASN A 172 7.44 -10.45 -0.69
C ASN A 172 7.46 -9.57 0.57
N PHE A 173 7.88 -10.14 1.69
CA PHE A 173 7.85 -9.46 2.99
C PHE A 173 8.88 -8.33 3.10
N PHE A 174 10.06 -8.49 2.51
CA PHE A 174 11.07 -7.44 2.46
C PHE A 174 10.53 -6.20 1.72
N LEU A 175 9.94 -6.40 0.55
CA LEU A 175 9.33 -5.32 -0.24
C LEU A 175 8.15 -4.68 0.51
N TYR A 176 7.41 -5.46 1.29
CA TYR A 176 6.34 -4.94 2.13
C TYR A 176 6.89 -3.94 3.15
N CYS A 177 7.91 -4.31 3.91
CA CYS A 177 8.56 -3.42 4.87
C CYS A 177 9.12 -2.15 4.21
N GLN A 178 9.77 -2.28 3.05
CA GLN A 178 10.26 -1.12 2.29
C GLN A 178 9.12 -0.18 1.87
N SER A 179 8.05 -0.73 1.31
CA SER A 179 6.89 0.07 0.88
C SER A 179 6.22 0.79 2.04
N LEU A 180 6.18 0.18 3.24
CA LEU A 180 5.68 0.84 4.44
C LEU A 180 6.54 2.05 4.84
N ALA A 181 7.88 1.89 4.82
CA ALA A 181 8.81 2.97 5.15
C ALA A 181 8.63 4.17 4.22
N GLU A 182 8.54 3.92 2.92
CA GLU A 182 8.35 4.95 1.89
C GLU A 182 6.96 5.61 1.95
N LEU A 183 5.93 4.87 2.39
CA LEU A 183 4.56 5.36 2.43
C LEU A 183 4.28 6.27 3.64
N ILE A 184 4.97 6.04 4.76
CA ILE A 184 4.77 6.80 6.02
C ILE A 184 4.85 8.33 5.81
N PRO A 185 5.88 8.90 5.16
CA PRO A 185 5.98 10.34 4.93
C PRO A 185 4.77 10.93 4.21
N TYR A 186 4.18 10.22 3.23
CA TYR A 186 3.00 10.70 2.51
C TYR A 186 1.76 10.77 3.40
N PHE A 187 1.60 9.85 4.35
CA PHE A 187 0.50 9.95 5.31
C PHE A 187 0.64 11.15 6.25
N PHE A 188 1.86 11.51 6.64
CA PHE A 188 2.14 12.73 7.39
C PHE A 188 1.85 13.98 6.55
N ALA A 189 2.39 14.04 5.33
CA ALA A 189 2.23 15.19 4.43
C ALA A 189 0.76 15.47 4.09
N ASN A 190 -0.04 14.42 3.91
CA ASN A 190 -1.45 14.54 3.50
C ASN A 190 -2.44 14.50 4.67
N ASN A 191 -1.98 14.80 5.90
CA ASN A 191 -2.81 14.91 7.10
C ASN A 191 -3.69 13.67 7.41
N ASN A 192 -3.20 12.47 7.06
CA ASN A 192 -3.88 11.20 7.37
C ASN A 192 -3.52 10.76 8.80
N VAL A 193 -3.89 11.56 9.80
CA VAL A 193 -3.40 11.49 11.18
C VAL A 193 -3.46 10.10 11.81
N ASN A 194 -4.49 9.32 11.51
CA ASN A 194 -4.64 7.97 12.04
C ASN A 194 -3.59 7.02 11.47
N TYR A 195 -3.37 7.05 10.16
CA TYR A 195 -2.35 6.22 9.51
C TYR A 195 -0.95 6.73 9.80
N ALA A 196 -0.73 8.05 9.79
CA ALA A 196 0.53 8.67 10.17
C ALA A 196 0.96 8.29 11.60
N ARG A 197 0.01 8.13 12.54
CA ARG A 197 0.30 7.73 13.92
C ARG A 197 0.61 6.24 14.07
N TRP A 198 -0.19 5.38 13.45
CA TRP A 198 -0.18 3.94 13.74
C TRP A 198 0.71 3.13 12.77
N LEU A 199 0.91 3.60 11.54
CA LEU A 199 1.73 2.90 10.57
C LEU A 199 3.23 2.85 10.93
N PRO A 200 3.84 3.89 11.54
CA PRO A 200 5.22 3.80 12.03
C PRO A 200 5.40 2.73 13.12
N ILE A 201 4.39 2.53 13.97
CA ILE A 201 4.38 1.51 15.01
C ILE A 201 4.33 0.12 14.37
N HIS A 202 3.45 -0.06 13.39
CA HIS A 202 3.38 -1.29 12.60
C HIS A 202 4.68 -1.56 11.87
N TYR A 203 5.25 -0.57 11.20
CA TYR A 203 6.54 -0.68 10.51
C TYR A 203 7.64 -1.15 11.46
N ARG A 204 7.79 -0.51 12.63
CA ARG A 204 8.72 -0.92 13.68
C ARG A 204 8.52 -2.38 14.06
N ASP A 205 7.27 -2.80 14.26
CA ASP A 205 6.96 -4.18 14.64
C ASP A 205 7.39 -5.16 13.54
N MET A 206 7.13 -4.84 12.27
CA MET A 206 7.51 -5.68 11.13
C MET A 206 9.02 -5.80 10.95
N VAL A 207 9.78 -4.70 11.09
CA VAL A 207 11.25 -4.73 10.94
C VAL A 207 11.98 -5.31 12.15
N THR A 208 11.32 -5.38 13.32
CA THR A 208 11.88 -6.00 14.53
C THR A 208 11.45 -7.45 14.73
N LEU A 209 10.72 -8.04 13.77
CA LEU A 209 10.23 -9.42 13.87
C LEU A 209 11.37 -10.43 13.97
N GLU A 210 12.47 -10.24 13.25
CA GLU A 210 13.59 -11.20 13.28
C GLU A 210 14.20 -11.32 14.68
N GLN A 211 14.29 -10.21 15.42
CA GLN A 211 14.82 -10.18 16.77
C GLN A 211 13.81 -10.67 17.81
N LYS A 212 12.53 -10.32 17.66
CA LYS A 212 11.48 -10.66 18.64
C LYS A 212 10.87 -12.05 18.44
N HIS A 213 10.73 -12.47 17.18
CA HIS A 213 9.99 -13.66 16.74
C HIS A 213 10.68 -14.34 15.53
N PRO A 214 11.89 -14.90 15.70
CA PRO A 214 12.70 -15.38 14.56
C PRO A 214 12.00 -16.44 13.71
N GLN A 215 11.26 -17.36 14.33
CA GLN A 215 10.48 -18.38 13.61
C GLN A 215 9.36 -17.75 12.77
N LEU A 216 8.63 -16.79 13.34
CA LEU A 216 7.59 -16.08 12.59
C LEU A 216 8.17 -15.22 11.46
N ALA A 217 9.33 -14.61 11.70
CA ALA A 217 10.04 -13.86 10.68
C ALA A 217 10.41 -14.75 9.49
N GLN A 218 10.87 -15.98 9.74
CA GLN A 218 11.15 -16.97 8.68
C GLN A 218 9.89 -17.32 7.88
N GLU A 219 8.76 -17.52 8.54
CA GLU A 219 7.47 -17.75 7.88
C GLU A 219 7.07 -16.56 6.99
N PHE A 220 7.22 -15.33 7.50
CA PHE A 220 6.91 -14.13 6.74
C PHE A 220 7.83 -13.96 5.53
N GLN A 221 9.14 -14.21 5.68
CA GLN A 221 10.09 -14.19 4.57
C GLN A 221 9.81 -15.29 3.53
N SER A 222 9.19 -16.39 3.94
CA SER A 222 8.73 -17.46 3.05
C SER A 222 7.38 -17.13 2.37
N GLY A 223 6.81 -15.97 2.64
CA GLY A 223 5.56 -15.48 2.04
C GLY A 223 4.31 -15.74 2.88
N ASN A 224 4.43 -16.31 4.08
CA ASN A 224 3.28 -16.69 4.92
C ASN A 224 2.70 -15.52 5.76
N PHE A 225 2.78 -14.30 5.23
CA PHE A 225 2.11 -13.10 5.77
C PHE A 225 0.91 -12.64 4.92
N VAL A 226 0.66 -13.34 3.81
CA VAL A 226 -0.46 -13.10 2.89
C VAL A 226 -1.28 -14.37 2.69
N VAL A 227 -2.46 -14.23 2.08
CA VAL A 227 -3.35 -15.35 1.78
C VAL A 227 -3.35 -15.66 0.29
N HIS A 228 -3.18 -16.94 -0.04
CA HIS A 228 -3.32 -17.48 -1.39
C HIS A 228 -4.69 -18.16 -1.53
N LYS A 229 -5.52 -17.69 -2.48
CA LYS A 229 -6.77 -18.37 -2.89
C LYS A 229 -6.63 -19.21 -4.16
N SER A 230 -5.50 -19.08 -4.85
CA SER A 230 -5.18 -19.82 -6.06
C SER A 230 -3.68 -20.09 -6.12
N SER A 231 -3.26 -21.03 -6.96
CA SER A 231 -1.84 -21.31 -7.25
C SER A 231 -1.21 -20.34 -8.25
N ARG A 232 -1.97 -19.34 -8.74
CA ARG A 232 -1.43 -18.37 -9.71
C ARG A 232 -0.39 -17.48 -9.03
N GLN A 233 0.73 -17.26 -9.72
CA GLN A 233 1.68 -16.22 -9.34
C GLN A 233 0.99 -14.85 -9.33
N PHE A 234 1.48 -13.93 -8.50
CA PHE A 234 0.94 -12.57 -8.38
C PHE A 234 -0.54 -12.51 -7.90
N SER A 235 -1.05 -13.56 -7.27
CA SER A 235 -2.48 -13.65 -6.89
C SER A 235 -2.74 -13.48 -5.39
N ALA A 236 -1.69 -13.42 -4.57
CA ALA A 236 -1.83 -13.28 -3.13
C ALA A 236 -2.50 -11.97 -2.73
N MET A 237 -3.10 -11.96 -1.54
CA MET A 237 -3.82 -10.82 -1.00
C MET A 237 -3.56 -10.67 0.50
N ALA A 238 -3.73 -9.45 1.01
CA ALA A 238 -3.63 -9.19 2.44
C ALA A 238 -4.68 -10.00 3.23
N ILE A 239 -4.33 -10.34 4.49
CA ILE A 239 -5.17 -11.18 5.35
C ILE A 239 -6.56 -10.58 5.56
N ASP A 240 -6.64 -9.26 5.80
CA ASP A 240 -7.91 -8.55 5.98
C ASP A 240 -8.77 -8.55 4.70
N GLN A 241 -8.15 -8.45 3.52
CA GLN A 241 -8.85 -8.63 2.24
C GLN A 241 -9.45 -10.02 2.09
N ALA A 242 -8.71 -11.07 2.47
CA ALA A 242 -9.20 -12.44 2.41
C ALA A 242 -10.38 -12.65 3.37
N HIS A 243 -10.30 -12.10 4.58
CA HIS A 243 -11.37 -12.12 5.57
C HIS A 243 -12.64 -11.40 5.08
N GLU A 244 -12.51 -10.21 4.48
CA GLU A 244 -13.66 -9.47 3.95
C GLU A 244 -14.38 -10.26 2.85
N GLN A 245 -13.62 -10.86 1.94
CA GLN A 245 -14.19 -11.71 0.90
C GLN A 245 -14.88 -12.97 1.48
N ALA A 246 -14.32 -13.58 2.51
CA ALA A 246 -14.94 -14.74 3.17
C ALA A 246 -16.26 -14.35 3.87
N ASN A 247 -16.28 -13.20 4.55
CA ASN A 247 -17.47 -12.67 5.19
C ASN A 247 -18.60 -12.38 4.19
N ALA A 248 -18.26 -11.91 2.98
CA ALA A 248 -19.25 -11.67 1.93
C ALA A 248 -19.95 -12.96 1.48
N VAL A 249 -19.21 -14.07 1.37
CA VAL A 249 -19.77 -15.40 1.02
C VAL A 249 -20.72 -15.88 2.11
N ILE A 250 -20.27 -15.85 3.37
CA ILE A 250 -21.08 -16.29 4.51
C ILE A 250 -22.37 -15.48 4.62
N LYS A 251 -22.31 -14.16 4.42
CA LYS A 251 -23.49 -13.29 4.42
C LYS A 251 -24.44 -13.59 3.27
N ALA A 252 -23.92 -13.89 2.08
CA ALA A 252 -24.75 -14.25 0.92
C ALA A 252 -25.49 -15.58 1.14
N ASP A 253 -24.85 -16.55 1.79
CA ASP A 253 -25.46 -17.86 2.11
C ASP A 253 -26.46 -17.77 3.28
N GLY A 254 -26.21 -16.90 4.26
CA GLY A 254 -27.13 -16.63 5.37
C GLY A 254 -28.46 -15.99 4.93
N VAL A 255 -28.50 -15.33 3.77
CA VAL A 255 -29.72 -14.75 3.19
C VAL A 255 -30.50 -15.78 2.34
N ARG A 256 -29.87 -16.86 1.89
CA ARG A 256 -30.52 -17.93 1.12
C ARG A 256 -31.17 -19.02 1.99
N SER A 257 -31.01 -18.94 3.31
CA SER A 257 -31.50 -19.93 4.27
C SER A 257 -32.63 -19.40 5.19
N ALA A 258 -33.28 -18.31 4.79
CA ALA A 258 -34.48 -17.76 5.45
C ALA A 258 -35.69 -17.78 4.52
#